data_AF-A0A135UX03-F1
#
_entry.id   AF-A0A135UX03-F1
#
_cell.length_a   1.000
_cell.length_b   1.000
_cell.length_c   1.000
_cell.angle_alpha   90.00
_cell.angle_beta   90.00
_cell.angle_gamma   90.00
#
_symmetry.space_group_name_H-M   'P 1'
#
loop_
_entity.id
_entity.type
_entity.pdbx_description
1 polymer ?
#
loop_
_entity_poly.entity_id
_entity_poly.type
_entity_poly.pdbx_seq_one_letter_code
_entity_poly.pdbx_strand_id
1 'polypeptide(L)'
;MSKLRVRKDLATLNQDELDTLVRAFQHIISLKPDEKNSYFTIAGYHGLPAPMYCQHFTVLFPTWHRAYLLRLENALRSAPGCSDLALPYWNETSNGTKVSNPLFSYKLQEDVHDLDGNGKDLSNGYTKPKGYDTVRYPYSGLVSSDFSAKTSDHNAEVNKLPPGQPTELLNGNIKRWLNLKAFANHEGQTVPAGIANNFKECLKAPNYTVFSNAYSAQDWNTKKVEGGFGSVVVSLEEPHNSMHLAVGGFDVPGPDNDNSDVYPFANGDMGENDTAAFDPVFFFHHCFIDYMFWKWQDIHNKSKKLDIIPGFKGTEGLSLDTPLDPFTREDITPGDTRPMTSNDVTDTANLGYDYPRPDFQAILPGPDLREGPKITATGINRARIRGSFVVSTWAKGKNGQPDKLLDTKSVLSRWNVGSCENCQNYLEIKSHRKLYGFSDDEALNSEFYALIHTRDNPEGIDTIEGNKIQTEIGTAQ
;
A
#
# COMPACT_ATOMS: atom_id res chain seq x y z
N MET A 1 -22.00 19.09 21.50
CA MET A 1 -21.29 18.35 20.44
C MET A 1 -21.46 16.88 20.75
N SER A 2 -21.83 16.04 19.78
CA SER A 2 -21.81 14.59 19.96
C SER A 2 -20.37 14.14 20.28
N LYS A 3 -20.23 13.12 21.11
CA LYS A 3 -18.91 12.53 21.42
C LYS A 3 -18.38 11.88 20.13
N LEU A 4 -17.18 12.29 19.68
CA LEU A 4 -16.52 11.65 18.54
C LEU A 4 -16.15 10.21 18.89
N ARG A 5 -16.34 9.29 17.95
CA ARG A 5 -15.80 7.94 18.07
C ARG A 5 -14.29 7.99 17.88
N VAL A 6 -13.54 7.12 18.54
CA VAL A 6 -12.06 7.12 18.46
C VAL A 6 -11.59 5.84 17.81
N ARG A 7 -10.96 5.95 16.65
CA ARG A 7 -10.30 4.82 15.98
C ARG A 7 -9.01 4.52 16.71
N LYS A 8 -8.92 3.36 17.37
CA LYS A 8 -7.78 2.98 18.22
C LYS A 8 -6.84 2.03 17.50
N ASP A 9 -5.62 1.92 18.01
CA ASP A 9 -4.72 0.83 17.66
C ASP A 9 -5.39 -0.50 18.03
N LEU A 10 -5.48 -1.42 17.06
CA LEU A 10 -6.08 -2.74 17.24
C LEU A 10 -5.46 -3.49 18.44
N ALA A 11 -4.16 -3.30 18.70
CA ALA A 11 -3.46 -3.93 19.82
C ALA A 11 -3.88 -3.38 21.21
N THR A 12 -4.62 -2.28 21.26
CA THR A 12 -5.06 -1.61 22.50
C THR A 12 -6.53 -1.84 22.82
N LEU A 13 -7.27 -2.52 21.94
CA LEU A 13 -8.67 -2.84 22.19
C LEU A 13 -8.81 -3.82 23.36
N ASN A 14 -9.82 -3.59 24.20
CA ASN A 14 -10.22 -4.58 25.20
C ASN A 14 -11.11 -5.68 24.58
N GLN A 15 -11.45 -6.71 25.36
CA GLN A 15 -12.22 -7.85 24.87
C GLN A 15 -13.62 -7.44 24.35
N ASP A 16 -14.33 -6.54 25.04
CA ASP A 16 -15.66 -6.10 24.60
C ASP A 16 -15.62 -5.35 23.26
N GLU A 17 -14.56 -4.56 23.04
CA GLU A 17 -14.31 -3.85 21.79
C GLU A 17 -13.98 -4.83 20.65
N LEU A 18 -13.16 -5.85 20.92
CA LEU A 18 -12.86 -6.92 19.97
C LEU A 18 -14.10 -7.75 19.63
N ASP A 19 -14.91 -8.14 20.61
CA ASP A 19 -16.14 -8.89 20.40
C ASP A 19 -17.15 -8.08 19.59
N THR A 20 -17.24 -6.77 19.84
CA THR A 20 -18.08 -5.85 19.05
C THR A 20 -17.60 -5.76 17.60
N LEU A 21 -16.29 -5.64 17.38
CA LEU A 21 -15.69 -5.63 16.05
C LEU A 21 -16.02 -6.92 15.27
N VAL A 22 -15.79 -8.08 15.88
CA VAL A 22 -16.07 -9.38 15.26
C VAL A 22 -17.54 -9.52 14.90
N ARG A 23 -18.45 -9.17 15.81
CA ARG A 23 -19.91 -9.21 15.56
C ARG A 23 -20.30 -8.35 14.38
N ALA A 24 -19.75 -7.13 14.30
CA ALA A 24 -20.06 -6.19 13.23
C ALA A 24 -19.60 -6.72 11.87
N PHE A 25 -18.39 -7.28 11.79
CA PHE A 25 -17.90 -7.91 10.56
C PHE A 25 -18.70 -9.15 10.18
N GLN A 26 -18.99 -10.05 11.13
CA GLN A 26 -19.83 -11.23 10.90
C GLN A 26 -21.21 -10.84 10.36
N HIS A 27 -21.79 -9.76 10.88
CA HIS A 27 -23.05 -9.24 10.38
C HIS A 27 -22.97 -8.86 8.90
N ILE A 28 -22.03 -7.98 8.51
CA ILE A 28 -21.94 -7.53 7.11
C ILE A 28 -21.46 -8.63 6.15
N ILE A 29 -20.70 -9.62 6.63
CA ILE A 29 -20.30 -10.81 5.85
C ILE A 29 -21.50 -11.73 5.61
N SER A 30 -22.46 -11.78 6.53
CA SER A 30 -23.66 -12.62 6.39
C SER A 30 -24.73 -12.05 5.45
N LEU A 31 -24.64 -10.74 5.14
CA LEU A 31 -25.54 -10.06 4.22
C LEU A 31 -25.38 -10.59 2.79
N LYS A 32 -26.43 -10.49 1.98
CA LYS A 32 -26.38 -10.93 0.58
C LYS A 32 -25.47 -10.01 -0.24
N PRO A 33 -24.78 -10.54 -1.26
CA PRO A 33 -23.78 -9.78 -2.04
C PRO A 33 -24.35 -8.60 -2.85
N ASP A 34 -25.66 -8.52 -3.02
CA ASP A 34 -26.39 -7.41 -3.64
C ASP A 34 -26.91 -6.37 -2.63
N GLU A 35 -26.85 -6.67 -1.33
CA GLU A 35 -27.23 -5.72 -0.28
C GLU A 35 -26.13 -4.67 -0.10
N LYS A 36 -26.52 -3.39 -0.10
CA LYS A 36 -25.58 -2.26 -0.05
C LYS A 36 -24.52 -2.39 1.04
N ASN A 37 -24.88 -2.91 2.22
CA ASN A 37 -24.02 -3.00 3.39
C ASN A 37 -23.22 -4.31 3.47
N SER A 38 -23.38 -5.21 2.50
CA SER A 38 -22.63 -6.46 2.50
C SER A 38 -21.14 -6.19 2.35
N TYR A 39 -20.35 -7.06 3.00
CA TYR A 39 -18.91 -7.00 2.87
C TYR A 39 -18.49 -7.19 1.41
N PHE A 40 -19.14 -8.10 0.67
CA PHE A 40 -18.87 -8.34 -0.74
C PHE A 40 -19.02 -7.07 -1.58
N THR A 41 -20.17 -6.38 -1.47
CA THR A 41 -20.44 -5.14 -2.22
C THR A 41 -19.41 -4.06 -1.88
N ILE A 42 -19.13 -3.87 -0.60
CA ILE A 42 -18.22 -2.81 -0.15
C ILE A 42 -16.79 -3.11 -0.59
N ALA A 43 -16.29 -4.34 -0.38
CA ALA A 43 -14.98 -4.78 -0.86
C ALA A 43 -14.84 -4.58 -2.38
N GLY A 44 -15.90 -4.89 -3.14
CA GLY A 44 -15.94 -4.76 -4.60
C GLY A 44 -15.74 -3.33 -5.12
N TYR A 45 -16.05 -2.28 -4.34
CA TYR A 45 -15.84 -0.89 -4.80
C TYR A 45 -14.36 -0.57 -5.14
N HIS A 46 -13.42 -1.28 -4.53
CA HIS A 46 -12.00 -1.02 -4.73
C HIS A 46 -11.51 -1.45 -6.12
N GLY A 47 -11.84 -2.68 -6.51
CA GLY A 47 -11.29 -3.32 -7.69
C GLY A 47 -12.39 -4.09 -8.38
N LEU A 48 -12.20 -5.40 -8.48
CA LEU A 48 -13.19 -6.29 -9.04
C LEU A 48 -14.28 -6.61 -7.99
N PRO A 49 -15.51 -6.91 -8.41
CA PRO A 49 -16.00 -6.82 -9.79
C PRO A 49 -16.12 -5.36 -10.28
N ALA A 50 -15.97 -5.15 -11.58
CA ALA A 50 -16.10 -3.82 -12.19
C ALA A 50 -17.52 -3.22 -11.98
N PRO A 51 -17.66 -1.87 -11.99
CA PRO A 51 -16.63 -0.86 -12.19
C PRO A 51 -15.69 -0.70 -10.99
N MET A 52 -14.42 -0.43 -11.29
CA MET A 52 -13.35 -0.24 -10.29
C MET A 52 -13.25 1.25 -9.94
N TYR A 53 -13.42 1.62 -8.67
CA TYR A 53 -13.46 3.03 -8.27
C TYR A 53 -12.19 3.56 -7.57
N CYS A 54 -11.31 2.67 -7.10
CA CYS A 54 -10.19 3.10 -6.26
C CYS A 54 -9.26 4.11 -6.95
N GLN A 55 -8.80 5.08 -6.18
CA GLN A 55 -7.87 6.11 -6.63
C GLN A 55 -6.46 5.74 -6.20
N HIS A 56 -5.60 5.44 -7.18
CA HIS A 56 -4.16 5.19 -7.02
C HIS A 56 -3.38 6.08 -7.98
N PHE A 57 -2.17 6.49 -7.59
CA PHE A 57 -1.30 7.40 -8.35
C PHE A 57 -1.92 8.77 -8.64
N THR A 58 -2.96 9.14 -7.90
CA THR A 58 -3.65 10.43 -8.02
C THR A 58 -3.76 11.11 -6.68
N VAL A 59 -3.92 12.44 -6.70
CA VAL A 59 -4.13 13.25 -5.48
C VAL A 59 -5.38 12.90 -4.68
N LEU A 60 -6.26 12.06 -5.22
CA LEU A 60 -7.45 11.58 -4.53
C LEU A 60 -7.18 10.34 -3.66
N PHE A 61 -6.00 9.70 -3.76
CA PHE A 61 -5.68 8.47 -3.02
C PHE A 61 -6.03 8.56 -1.52
N PRO A 62 -5.55 9.54 -0.72
CA PRO A 62 -5.87 9.57 0.71
C PRO A 62 -7.35 9.82 0.99
N THR A 63 -7.97 10.75 0.24
CA THR A 63 -9.37 11.15 0.48
C THR A 63 -10.38 10.09 0.03
N TRP A 64 -10.11 9.39 -1.07
CA TRP A 64 -10.96 8.31 -1.55
C TRP A 64 -10.96 7.14 -0.56
N HIS A 65 -9.77 6.72 -0.09
CA HIS A 65 -9.66 5.66 0.91
C HIS A 65 -10.26 6.07 2.27
N ARG A 66 -10.16 7.34 2.67
CA ARG A 66 -10.89 7.85 3.86
C ARG A 66 -12.40 7.72 3.72
N ALA A 67 -12.96 8.12 2.57
CA ALA A 67 -14.39 7.97 2.28
C ALA A 67 -14.80 6.48 2.26
N TYR A 68 -13.92 5.62 1.74
CA TYR A 68 -14.13 4.19 1.68
C TYR A 68 -14.18 3.53 3.07
N LEU A 69 -13.26 3.89 3.97
CA LEU A 69 -13.28 3.45 5.36
C LEU A 69 -14.53 3.93 6.09
N LEU A 70 -14.97 5.16 5.83
CA LEU A 70 -16.22 5.67 6.40
C LEU A 70 -17.44 4.86 5.91
N ARG A 71 -17.46 4.48 4.63
CA ARG A 71 -18.50 3.62 4.05
C ARG A 71 -18.55 2.25 4.72
N LEU A 72 -17.39 1.62 4.94
CA LEU A 72 -17.31 0.35 5.68
C LEU A 72 -17.74 0.51 7.13
N GLU A 73 -17.19 1.50 7.84
CA GLU A 73 -17.49 1.74 9.27
C GLU A 73 -19.00 1.96 9.48
N ASN A 74 -19.67 2.70 8.59
CA ASN A 74 -21.11 2.87 8.66
C ASN A 74 -21.89 1.56 8.41
N ALA A 75 -21.39 0.64 7.59
CA ALA A 75 -21.98 -0.69 7.45
C ALA A 75 -21.80 -1.54 8.72
N LEU A 76 -20.58 -1.55 9.29
CA LEU A 76 -20.29 -2.23 10.55
C LEU A 76 -21.20 -1.73 11.69
N ARG A 77 -21.42 -0.41 11.76
CA ARG A 77 -22.30 0.23 12.75
C ARG A 77 -23.78 -0.09 12.58
N SER A 78 -24.19 -0.65 11.43
CA SER A 78 -25.56 -1.12 11.23
C SER A 78 -25.87 -2.45 11.92
N ALA A 79 -24.83 -3.18 12.37
CA ALA A 79 -25.01 -4.39 13.15
C ALA A 79 -25.65 -4.10 14.51
N PRO A 80 -26.58 -4.95 14.99
CA PRO A 80 -27.22 -4.78 16.29
C PRO A 80 -26.19 -4.64 17.43
N GLY A 81 -26.29 -3.56 18.20
CA GLY A 81 -25.38 -3.27 19.32
C GLY A 81 -24.02 -2.70 18.94
N CYS A 82 -23.77 -2.36 17.67
CA CYS A 82 -22.48 -1.87 17.18
C CYS A 82 -22.50 -0.39 16.75
N SER A 83 -23.53 0.39 17.13
CA SER A 83 -23.74 1.78 16.64
C SER A 83 -22.60 2.76 16.98
N ASP A 84 -21.84 2.47 18.03
CA ASP A 84 -20.72 3.29 18.52
C ASP A 84 -19.34 2.77 18.08
N LEU A 85 -19.29 1.72 17.25
CA LEU A 85 -18.04 1.16 16.73
C LEU A 85 -17.24 2.21 15.94
N ALA A 86 -15.95 2.31 16.26
CA ALA A 86 -14.93 2.95 15.43
C ALA A 86 -14.02 1.86 14.87
N LEU A 87 -13.73 1.91 13.58
CA LEU A 87 -12.85 0.96 12.93
C LEU A 87 -11.41 1.14 13.48
N PRO A 88 -10.80 0.12 14.13
CA PRO A 88 -9.43 0.26 14.61
C PRO A 88 -8.44 0.20 13.45
N TYR A 89 -7.22 0.68 13.69
CA TYR A 89 -6.11 0.58 12.75
C TYR A 89 -5.09 -0.46 13.19
N TRP A 90 -4.47 -1.15 12.24
CA TRP A 90 -3.31 -2.00 12.51
C TRP A 90 -2.06 -1.11 12.53
N ASN A 91 -1.47 -0.87 13.70
CA ASN A 91 -0.24 -0.07 13.80
C ASN A 91 0.98 -0.85 13.32
N GLU A 92 1.29 -0.70 12.04
CA GLU A 92 2.34 -1.43 11.33
C GLU A 92 3.76 -1.06 11.79
N THR A 93 3.91 0.09 12.42
CA THR A 93 5.20 0.60 12.93
C THR A 93 5.44 0.28 14.41
N SER A 94 4.55 -0.49 15.05
CA SER A 94 4.71 -0.91 16.44
C SER A 94 5.78 -2.00 16.61
N ASN A 95 6.30 -2.17 17.83
CA ASN A 95 7.37 -3.13 18.16
C ASN A 95 6.94 -4.63 18.14
N GLY A 96 5.98 -5.01 17.29
CA GLY A 96 5.66 -6.42 16.99
C GLY A 96 4.74 -7.12 17.98
N THR A 97 3.75 -6.43 18.54
CA THR A 97 2.70 -7.04 19.37
C THR A 97 1.87 -8.02 18.56
N LYS A 98 1.74 -9.27 19.03
CA LYS A 98 0.83 -10.26 18.43
C LYS A 98 -0.61 -9.95 18.84
N VAL A 99 -1.53 -9.93 17.87
CA VAL A 99 -2.97 -9.72 18.09
C VAL A 99 -3.76 -10.89 17.51
N SER A 100 -4.84 -11.31 18.17
CA SER A 100 -5.74 -12.34 17.64
C SER A 100 -6.44 -11.83 16.37
N ASN A 101 -6.48 -12.64 15.32
CA ASN A 101 -7.13 -12.29 14.05
C ASN A 101 -8.37 -13.17 13.78
N PRO A 102 -9.54 -12.80 14.34
CA PRO A 102 -10.80 -13.48 14.05
C PRO A 102 -11.36 -13.17 12.65
N LEU A 103 -10.72 -12.26 11.90
CA LEU A 103 -11.11 -11.82 10.55
C LEU A 103 -10.03 -12.24 9.54
N PHE A 104 -9.53 -13.47 9.71
CA PHE A 104 -8.33 -13.94 9.04
C PHE A 104 -8.47 -13.97 7.51
N SER A 105 -9.62 -14.41 7.01
CA SER A 105 -9.93 -14.50 5.59
C SER A 105 -11.40 -14.20 5.34
N TYR A 106 -11.74 -13.97 4.08
CA TYR A 106 -13.11 -13.85 3.61
C TYR A 106 -13.37 -14.89 2.52
N LYS A 107 -14.55 -15.52 2.57
CA LYS A 107 -15.02 -16.46 1.55
C LYS A 107 -15.94 -15.75 0.58
N LEU A 108 -15.56 -15.69 -0.70
CA LEU A 108 -16.35 -15.01 -1.72
C LEU A 108 -17.75 -15.62 -1.84
N GLN A 109 -18.76 -14.75 -1.82
CA GLN A 109 -20.16 -15.15 -1.94
C GLN A 109 -20.59 -15.35 -3.40
N GLU A 110 -19.90 -14.70 -4.35
CA GLU A 110 -20.11 -14.83 -5.79
C GLU A 110 -18.77 -14.87 -6.53
N ASP A 111 -18.84 -15.21 -7.81
CA ASP A 111 -17.70 -15.12 -8.71
C ASP A 111 -17.28 -13.65 -8.91
N VAL A 112 -15.97 -13.44 -9.03
CA VAL A 112 -15.36 -12.14 -9.31
C VAL A 112 -14.57 -12.30 -10.60
N HIS A 113 -15.06 -11.73 -11.70
CA HIS A 113 -14.48 -11.87 -13.02
C HIS A 113 -13.65 -10.65 -13.40
N ASP A 114 -12.43 -10.90 -13.88
CA ASP A 114 -11.65 -9.91 -14.61
C ASP A 114 -12.13 -9.90 -16.07
N LEU A 115 -12.60 -8.75 -16.52
CA LEU A 115 -13.26 -8.59 -17.82
C LEU A 115 -12.35 -7.87 -18.80
N ASP A 116 -12.45 -8.23 -20.08
CA ASP A 116 -11.88 -7.45 -21.16
C ASP A 116 -12.61 -6.10 -21.26
N GLY A 117 -12.02 -5.16 -22.02
CA GLY A 117 -12.65 -3.86 -22.25
C GLY A 117 -14.03 -3.91 -22.94
N ASN A 118 -14.53 -5.10 -23.29
CA ASN A 118 -15.85 -5.35 -23.88
C ASN A 118 -16.78 -6.15 -22.94
N GLY A 119 -16.39 -6.38 -21.67
CA GLY A 119 -17.19 -7.08 -20.67
C GLY A 119 -17.18 -8.61 -20.76
N LYS A 120 -16.21 -9.22 -21.46
CA LYS A 120 -16.03 -10.69 -21.52
C LYS A 120 -14.93 -11.16 -20.57
N ASP A 121 -15.11 -12.32 -19.97
CA ASP A 121 -14.08 -12.95 -19.13
C ASP A 121 -12.73 -13.07 -19.84
N LEU A 122 -11.69 -12.57 -19.17
CA LEU A 122 -10.31 -12.83 -19.55
C LEU A 122 -9.90 -14.19 -19.00
N SER A 123 -9.66 -15.17 -19.87
CA SER A 123 -9.23 -16.52 -19.46
C SER A 123 -7.94 -16.52 -18.64
N ASN A 124 -7.05 -15.57 -18.93
CA ASN A 124 -5.80 -15.31 -18.19
C ASN A 124 -5.92 -14.16 -17.17
N GLY A 125 -7.13 -13.68 -16.91
CA GLY A 125 -7.44 -12.58 -16.01
C GLY A 125 -7.31 -12.97 -14.54
N TYR A 126 -7.47 -11.97 -13.68
CA TYR A 126 -7.43 -12.12 -12.22
C TYR A 126 -8.80 -12.52 -11.62
N THR A 127 -9.40 -13.58 -12.18
CA THR A 127 -10.73 -14.07 -11.80
C THR A 127 -10.67 -14.99 -10.56
N LYS A 128 -11.69 -14.89 -9.69
CA LYS A 128 -11.88 -15.76 -8.52
C LYS A 128 -13.27 -16.39 -8.53
N PRO A 129 -13.40 -17.70 -8.28
CA PRO A 129 -14.71 -18.34 -8.21
C PRO A 129 -15.39 -18.10 -6.86
N LYS A 130 -16.72 -18.21 -6.86
CA LYS A 130 -17.55 -18.32 -5.66
C LYS A 130 -16.99 -19.40 -4.73
N GLY A 131 -16.92 -19.10 -3.44
CA GLY A 131 -16.41 -19.99 -2.41
C GLY A 131 -14.89 -19.95 -2.21
N TYR A 132 -14.15 -19.21 -3.05
CA TYR A 132 -12.73 -18.90 -2.83
C TYR A 132 -12.52 -18.18 -1.49
N ASP A 133 -11.52 -18.63 -0.72
CA ASP A 133 -11.07 -17.94 0.48
C ASP A 133 -9.90 -17.02 0.11
N THR A 134 -9.95 -15.76 0.56
CA THR A 134 -8.81 -14.84 0.42
C THR A 134 -7.60 -15.38 1.15
N VAL A 135 -6.42 -15.25 0.53
CA VAL A 135 -5.16 -15.74 1.07
C VAL A 135 -4.08 -14.67 1.11
N ARG A 136 -3.11 -14.85 2.01
CA ARG A 136 -1.93 -14.01 2.21
C ARG A 136 -0.67 -14.84 2.00
N TYR A 137 0.49 -14.20 1.95
CA TYR A 137 1.78 -14.92 2.01
C TYR A 137 1.78 -15.95 3.16
N PRO A 138 2.28 -17.19 2.95
CA PRO A 138 2.97 -17.69 1.75
C PRO A 138 2.05 -18.37 0.71
N TYR A 139 0.73 -18.29 0.85
CA TYR A 139 -0.21 -18.94 -0.07
C TYR A 139 -0.33 -18.20 -1.42
N SER A 140 -0.80 -18.91 -2.45
CA SER A 140 -1.17 -18.35 -3.74
C SER A 140 -2.68 -18.31 -3.91
N GLY A 141 -3.16 -17.18 -4.41
CA GLY A 141 -4.56 -16.94 -4.77
C GLY A 141 -4.82 -16.90 -6.27
N LEU A 142 -3.83 -17.09 -7.14
CA LEU A 142 -4.04 -17.09 -8.60
C LEU A 142 -4.77 -18.36 -9.05
N VAL A 143 -6.09 -18.27 -9.17
CA VAL A 143 -6.97 -19.43 -9.41
C VAL A 143 -7.69 -19.39 -10.76
N SER A 144 -7.32 -18.45 -11.66
CA SER A 144 -7.78 -18.50 -13.05
C SER A 144 -7.24 -19.75 -13.77
N SER A 145 -7.81 -20.07 -14.93
CA SER A 145 -7.58 -21.37 -15.60
C SER A 145 -6.10 -21.70 -15.76
N ASP A 146 -5.29 -20.69 -16.10
CA ASP A 146 -3.86 -20.84 -16.40
C ASP A 146 -3.00 -21.11 -15.15
N PHE A 147 -3.50 -20.77 -13.95
CA PHE A 147 -2.74 -20.86 -12.70
C PHE A 147 -3.33 -21.82 -11.68
N SER A 148 -4.60 -22.22 -11.82
CA SER A 148 -5.33 -23.03 -10.85
C SER A 148 -4.58 -24.30 -10.41
N ALA A 149 -4.02 -25.07 -11.34
CA ALA A 149 -3.22 -26.26 -11.03
C ALA A 149 -1.96 -25.92 -10.23
N LYS A 150 -1.18 -24.92 -10.67
CA LYS A 150 0.04 -24.49 -10.00
C LYS A 150 -0.24 -23.93 -8.59
N THR A 151 -1.34 -23.21 -8.43
CA THR A 151 -1.79 -22.70 -7.13
C THR A 151 -2.23 -23.83 -6.20
N SER A 152 -2.91 -24.85 -6.72
CA SER A 152 -3.28 -26.05 -5.94
C SER A 152 -2.03 -26.77 -5.43
N ASP A 153 -1.04 -27.01 -6.30
CA ASP A 153 0.21 -27.68 -5.93
C ASP A 153 1.01 -26.87 -4.91
N HIS A 154 1.15 -25.56 -5.14
CA HIS A 154 1.82 -24.64 -4.21
C HIS A 154 1.17 -24.64 -2.83
N ASN A 155 -0.15 -24.46 -2.77
CA ASN A 155 -0.88 -24.43 -1.51
C ASN A 155 -0.87 -25.79 -0.81
N ALA A 156 -0.80 -26.91 -1.55
CA ALA A 156 -0.62 -28.24 -0.97
C ALA A 156 0.74 -28.40 -0.27
N GLU A 157 1.82 -27.83 -0.82
CA GLU A 157 3.12 -27.80 -0.14
C GLU A 157 3.09 -26.92 1.11
N VAL A 158 2.48 -25.73 1.04
CA VAL A 158 2.31 -24.86 2.22
C VAL A 158 1.50 -25.56 3.32
N ASN A 159 0.47 -26.34 2.96
CA ASN A 159 -0.36 -27.08 3.91
C ASN A 159 0.35 -28.26 4.60
N LYS A 160 1.53 -28.68 4.12
CA LYS A 160 2.37 -29.68 4.81
C LYS A 160 3.14 -29.08 5.98
N LEU A 161 3.23 -27.75 6.07
CA LEU A 161 3.94 -27.09 7.16
C LEU A 161 3.20 -27.29 8.49
N PRO A 162 3.94 -27.41 9.61
CA PRO A 162 3.40 -27.36 10.96
C PRO A 162 2.32 -26.27 11.17
N PRO A 163 1.26 -26.56 11.96
CA PRO A 163 0.26 -25.57 12.32
C PRO A 163 0.89 -24.30 12.89
N GLY A 164 0.48 -23.14 12.37
CA GLY A 164 1.01 -21.83 12.77
C GLY A 164 2.23 -21.36 11.97
N GLN A 165 3.01 -22.26 11.34
CA GLN A 165 4.19 -21.88 10.57
C GLN A 165 3.88 -20.94 9.38
N PRO A 166 2.78 -21.11 8.60
CA PRO A 166 2.41 -20.11 7.59
C PRO A 166 2.23 -18.69 8.14
N THR A 167 1.69 -18.56 9.36
CA THR A 167 1.55 -17.26 10.03
C THR A 167 2.90 -16.72 10.51
N GLU A 168 3.83 -17.58 10.93
CA GLU A 168 5.19 -17.17 11.27
C GLU A 168 5.96 -16.68 10.03
N LEU A 169 5.79 -17.34 8.90
CA LEU A 169 6.33 -16.94 7.60
C LEU A 169 5.80 -15.56 7.18
N LEU A 170 4.49 -15.33 7.26
CA LEU A 170 3.87 -14.02 7.01
C LEU A 170 4.44 -12.92 7.92
N ASN A 171 4.45 -13.17 9.23
CA ASN A 171 4.99 -12.20 10.19
C ASN A 171 6.49 -11.95 9.95
N GLY A 172 7.25 -12.98 9.60
CA GLY A 172 8.65 -12.88 9.22
C GLY A 172 8.83 -12.00 7.99
N ASN A 173 8.02 -12.21 6.94
CA ASN A 173 8.08 -11.39 5.73
C ASN A 173 7.74 -9.92 6.01
N ILE A 174 6.63 -9.66 6.72
CA ILE A 174 6.24 -8.30 7.11
C ILE A 174 7.35 -7.62 7.91
N LYS A 175 7.96 -8.32 8.88
CA LYS A 175 9.09 -7.79 9.65
C LYS A 175 10.31 -7.50 8.79
N ARG A 176 10.62 -8.35 7.80
CA ARG A 176 11.70 -8.11 6.83
C ARG A 176 11.43 -6.86 6.01
N TRP A 177 10.21 -6.66 5.53
CA TRP A 177 9.82 -5.44 4.80
C TRP A 177 9.89 -4.19 5.69
N LEU A 178 9.25 -4.22 6.86
CA LEU A 178 9.23 -3.12 7.84
C LEU A 178 10.63 -2.64 8.18
N ASN A 179 11.53 -3.58 8.42
CA ASN A 179 12.83 -3.28 9.00
C ASN A 179 14.00 -3.42 8.04
N LEU A 180 13.77 -3.83 6.76
CA LEU A 180 14.77 -4.18 5.71
C LEU A 180 16.20 -4.00 6.22
N LYS A 181 16.91 -5.12 6.44
CA LYS A 181 18.23 -5.14 7.09
C LYS A 181 18.99 -3.85 6.83
N ALA A 182 19.12 -3.03 7.87
CA ALA A 182 19.82 -1.77 7.75
C ALA A 182 21.23 -2.00 7.19
N PHE A 183 21.66 -1.19 6.24
CA PHE A 183 22.99 -1.34 5.65
C PHE A 183 23.99 -0.47 6.38
N ALA A 184 25.22 -0.96 6.55
CA ALA A 184 26.31 -0.09 6.94
C ALA A 184 26.70 0.78 5.74
N ASN A 185 26.62 2.11 5.89
CA ASN A 185 27.21 3.05 4.94
C ASN A 185 28.75 2.91 4.94
N HIS A 186 29.44 3.75 4.16
CA HIS A 186 30.89 3.71 4.05
C HIS A 186 31.61 4.08 5.36
N GLU A 187 30.97 4.85 6.26
CA GLU A 187 31.48 5.17 7.61
C GLU A 187 31.18 4.06 8.64
N GLY A 188 30.51 2.97 8.23
CA GLY A 188 30.07 1.91 9.14
C GLY A 188 28.80 2.24 9.93
N GLN A 189 28.15 3.38 9.68
CA GLN A 189 26.88 3.75 10.29
C GLN A 189 25.75 2.90 9.72
N THR A 190 24.90 2.40 10.61
CA THR A 190 23.72 1.61 10.25
C THR A 190 22.60 2.52 9.73
N VAL A 191 22.30 2.40 8.44
CA VAL A 191 21.25 3.13 7.73
C VAL A 191 20.01 2.25 7.57
N PRO A 192 18.85 2.65 8.10
CA PRO A 192 17.59 1.94 7.87
C PRO A 192 17.24 1.93 6.37
N ALA A 193 16.95 0.74 5.84
CA ALA A 193 16.41 0.56 4.49
C ALA A 193 14.92 0.18 4.50
N GLY A 194 14.31 0.12 5.68
CA GLY A 194 12.96 -0.41 5.95
C GLY A 194 11.81 0.53 5.60
N ILE A 195 10.65 -0.04 5.29
CA ILE A 195 9.42 0.75 5.01
C ILE A 195 8.92 1.49 6.26
N ALA A 196 9.31 1.08 7.48
CA ALA A 196 9.03 1.84 8.69
C ALA A 196 9.65 3.25 8.63
N ASN A 197 10.82 3.39 8.01
CA ASN A 197 11.43 4.70 7.76
C ASN A 197 10.64 5.48 6.69
N ASN A 198 10.09 4.84 5.68
CA ASN A 198 9.28 5.51 4.66
C ASN A 198 7.98 6.10 5.24
N PHE A 199 7.37 5.44 6.23
CA PHE A 199 6.27 6.05 7.01
C PHE A 199 6.70 7.29 7.81
N LYS A 200 7.94 7.34 8.30
CA LYS A 200 8.49 8.54 8.96
C LYS A 200 8.73 9.66 7.94
N GLU A 201 9.36 9.33 6.81
CA GLU A 201 9.72 10.29 5.78
C GLU A 201 8.50 10.88 5.08
N CYS A 202 7.41 10.13 4.89
CA CYS A 202 6.21 10.67 4.27
C CYS A 202 5.56 11.79 5.09
N LEU A 203 5.68 11.77 6.43
CA LEU A 203 5.20 12.84 7.29
C LEU A 203 5.95 14.17 7.08
N LYS A 204 7.14 14.14 6.47
CA LYS A 204 7.94 15.32 6.14
C LYS A 204 7.59 15.93 4.77
N ALA A 205 6.73 15.28 3.98
CA ALA A 205 6.34 15.78 2.66
C ALA A 205 5.77 17.21 2.76
N PRO A 206 6.27 18.17 1.96
CA PRO A 206 6.06 19.61 2.20
C PRO A 206 4.68 20.14 1.82
N ASN A 207 3.90 19.37 1.04
CA ASN A 207 2.56 19.75 0.61
C ASN A 207 1.72 18.50 0.31
N TYR A 208 0.39 18.67 0.26
CA TYR A 208 -0.55 17.57 0.07
C TYR A 208 -0.34 16.85 -1.26
N THR A 209 -0.05 17.55 -2.36
CA THR A 209 0.12 16.94 -3.68
C THR A 209 1.19 15.86 -3.67
N VAL A 210 2.39 16.17 -3.18
CA VAL A 210 3.50 15.19 -3.15
C VAL A 210 3.43 14.23 -1.95
N PHE A 211 2.70 14.60 -0.89
CA PHE A 211 2.36 13.67 0.20
C PHE A 211 1.39 12.57 -0.29
N SER A 212 0.40 12.94 -1.09
CA SER A 212 -0.77 12.11 -1.36
C SER A 212 -0.48 10.85 -2.17
N ASN A 213 0.40 10.93 -3.18
CA ASN A 213 0.54 9.86 -4.16
C ASN A 213 1.96 9.77 -4.75
N ALA A 214 2.30 8.58 -5.24
CA ALA A 214 3.63 8.24 -5.73
C ALA A 214 3.98 8.93 -7.05
N TYR A 215 3.00 9.29 -7.88
CA TYR A 215 3.26 9.91 -9.18
C TYR A 215 3.64 11.39 -9.04
N SER A 216 2.92 12.14 -8.20
CA SER A 216 3.26 13.52 -7.85
C SER A 216 4.63 13.59 -7.15
N ALA A 217 4.91 12.68 -6.22
CA ALA A 217 6.22 12.60 -5.58
C ALA A 217 7.34 12.28 -6.58
N GLN A 218 7.10 11.34 -7.52
CA GLN A 218 8.07 11.04 -8.58
C GLN A 218 8.35 12.26 -9.48
N ASP A 219 7.32 12.97 -9.91
CA ASP A 219 7.45 14.16 -10.77
C ASP A 219 8.21 15.28 -10.04
N TRP A 220 7.90 15.51 -8.75
CA TRP A 220 8.66 16.40 -7.89
C TRP A 220 10.13 16.00 -7.78
N ASN A 221 10.40 14.71 -7.55
CA ASN A 221 11.75 14.20 -7.42
C ASN A 221 12.54 14.16 -8.74
N THR A 222 11.84 14.18 -9.88
CA THR A 222 12.45 14.24 -11.22
C THR A 222 12.83 15.67 -11.60
N LYS A 223 11.93 16.63 -11.37
CA LYS A 223 12.16 18.04 -11.71
C LYS A 223 13.34 18.56 -10.89
N LYS A 224 14.48 18.80 -11.56
CA LYS A 224 15.66 19.43 -10.95
C LYS A 224 15.24 20.81 -10.45
N VAL A 225 15.23 21.01 -9.14
CA VAL A 225 15.07 22.36 -8.59
C VAL A 225 16.46 22.97 -8.49
N GLU A 226 16.82 23.83 -9.44
CA GLU A 226 17.93 24.78 -9.24
C GLU A 226 17.64 25.60 -7.97
N GLY A 227 18.62 25.73 -7.08
CA GLY A 227 18.50 26.62 -5.91
C GLY A 227 17.93 26.02 -4.62
N GLY A 228 17.84 24.70 -4.51
CA GLY A 228 17.74 24.02 -3.20
C GLY A 228 16.35 23.55 -2.79
N PHE A 229 16.14 22.22 -2.90
CA PHE A 229 15.51 21.39 -1.88
C PHE A 229 16.19 20.01 -1.96
N GLY A 230 17.17 19.77 -1.09
CA GLY A 230 18.11 18.64 -1.18
C GLY A 230 17.58 17.29 -0.70
N SER A 231 16.32 16.93 -0.95
CA SER A 231 15.74 15.72 -0.38
C SER A 231 14.69 15.08 -1.26
N VAL A 232 14.83 13.77 -1.55
CA VAL A 232 13.78 12.93 -2.15
C VAL A 232 12.56 12.94 -1.23
N VAL A 233 11.41 13.32 -1.77
CA VAL A 233 10.12 13.23 -1.08
C VAL A 233 9.61 11.81 -1.17
N VAL A 234 9.12 11.28 -0.05
CA VAL A 234 8.38 10.00 0.03
C VAL A 234 6.90 10.34 0.16
N SER A 235 6.05 9.78 -0.70
CA SER A 235 4.60 9.91 -0.55
C SER A 235 4.05 8.91 0.47
N LEU A 236 2.83 9.12 0.97
CA LEU A 236 2.08 8.15 1.79
C LEU A 236 1.80 6.84 1.03
N GLU A 237 1.57 6.94 -0.28
CA GLU A 237 1.25 5.79 -1.14
C GLU A 237 2.44 4.82 -1.29
N GLU A 238 3.69 5.29 -1.15
CA GLU A 238 4.88 4.42 -1.24
C GLU A 238 4.94 3.34 -0.14
N PRO A 239 4.96 3.66 1.17
CA PRO A 239 4.95 2.64 2.22
C PRO A 239 3.65 1.83 2.25
N HIS A 240 2.51 2.42 1.84
CA HIS A 240 1.26 1.68 1.60
C HIS A 240 1.46 0.55 0.57
N ASN A 241 2.02 0.88 -0.61
CA ASN A 241 2.26 -0.12 -1.66
C ASN A 241 3.17 -1.25 -1.17
N SER A 242 4.17 -0.93 -0.35
CA SER A 242 5.06 -1.96 0.18
C SER A 242 4.39 -2.89 1.17
N MET A 243 3.50 -2.39 2.02
CA MET A 243 2.72 -3.25 2.93
C MET A 243 1.77 -4.17 2.18
N HIS A 244 1.10 -3.68 1.14
CA HIS A 244 0.32 -4.50 0.22
C HIS A 244 1.14 -5.66 -0.35
N LEU A 245 2.34 -5.37 -0.86
CA LEU A 245 3.22 -6.39 -1.46
C LEU A 245 3.78 -7.37 -0.41
N ALA A 246 4.14 -6.90 0.78
CA ALA A 246 4.62 -7.74 1.87
C ALA A 246 3.56 -8.74 2.34
N VAL A 247 2.32 -8.29 2.51
CA VAL A 247 1.19 -9.15 2.90
C VAL A 247 0.75 -10.04 1.74
N GLY A 248 0.80 -9.51 0.52
CA GLY A 248 0.36 -10.13 -0.73
C GLY A 248 1.34 -11.07 -1.41
N GLY A 249 2.51 -11.29 -0.80
CA GLY A 249 3.41 -12.39 -1.19
C GLY A 249 4.64 -12.03 -2.01
N PHE A 250 5.07 -10.78 -1.96
CA PHE A 250 6.44 -10.44 -2.36
C PHE A 250 7.38 -10.61 -1.17
N ASP A 251 8.49 -11.28 -1.40
CA ASP A 251 9.62 -11.29 -0.47
C ASP A 251 10.54 -10.09 -0.71
N VAL A 252 11.34 -9.78 0.32
CA VAL A 252 12.44 -8.81 0.20
C VAL A 252 13.55 -9.42 -0.68
N PRO A 253 14.03 -8.71 -1.71
CA PRO A 253 15.15 -9.16 -2.54
C PRO A 253 16.48 -9.34 -1.77
N GLY A 254 17.23 -10.43 -1.99
CA GLY A 254 18.65 -10.47 -1.61
C GLY A 254 19.39 -11.82 -1.70
N PRO A 255 20.75 -11.79 -1.69
CA PRO A 255 21.59 -12.93 -2.04
C PRO A 255 21.61 -14.04 -0.98
N ASP A 256 21.32 -13.72 0.27
CA ASP A 256 21.12 -14.69 1.35
C ASP A 256 19.96 -14.22 2.21
N ASN A 257 18.80 -14.78 1.95
CA ASN A 257 17.78 -14.91 2.98
C ASN A 257 18.46 -15.66 4.14
N ASP A 258 18.64 -15.04 5.31
CA ASP A 258 19.23 -15.65 6.52
C ASP A 258 18.45 -16.92 6.94
N ASN A 259 18.57 -18.03 6.21
CA ASN A 259 17.70 -19.19 6.36
C ASN A 259 16.19 -18.87 6.31
N SER A 260 15.75 -17.73 5.74
CA SER A 260 14.32 -17.44 5.67
C SER A 260 13.73 -18.09 4.42
N ASP A 261 12.95 -19.15 4.62
CA ASP A 261 12.18 -19.83 3.59
C ASP A 261 11.40 -18.80 2.75
N VAL A 262 11.94 -18.49 1.57
CA VAL A 262 11.22 -17.75 0.53
C VAL A 262 10.26 -18.72 -0.11
N TYR A 263 8.98 -18.34 -0.17
CA TYR A 263 7.95 -19.13 -0.82
C TYR A 263 7.66 -18.50 -2.18
N PRO A 264 8.42 -18.88 -3.24
CA PRO A 264 8.17 -18.36 -4.57
C PRO A 264 6.75 -18.71 -4.98
N PHE A 265 6.15 -17.89 -5.86
CA PHE A 265 4.77 -18.07 -6.31
C PHE A 265 3.70 -17.84 -5.22
N ALA A 266 4.02 -17.16 -4.11
CA ALA A 266 3.02 -16.64 -3.19
C ALA A 266 2.30 -15.42 -3.79
N ASN A 267 1.05 -15.60 -4.24
CA ASN A 267 0.23 -14.56 -4.88
C ASN A 267 -1.04 -14.27 -4.08
N GLY A 268 -0.88 -13.73 -2.87
CA GLY A 268 -2.01 -13.39 -1.99
C GLY A 268 -2.79 -12.17 -2.48
N ASP A 269 -4.07 -12.08 -2.10
CA ASP A 269 -5.00 -11.08 -2.63
C ASP A 269 -4.57 -9.63 -2.35
N MET A 270 -3.92 -9.38 -1.21
CA MET A 270 -3.37 -8.05 -0.87
C MET A 270 -2.31 -7.54 -1.85
N GLY A 271 -1.75 -8.42 -2.70
CA GLY A 271 -0.65 -8.08 -3.60
C GLY A 271 -1.07 -7.34 -4.87
N GLU A 272 -2.36 -7.31 -5.18
CA GLU A 272 -2.91 -6.69 -6.38
C GLU A 272 -4.16 -5.88 -6.06
N ASN A 273 -4.34 -4.74 -6.75
CA ASN A 273 -5.52 -3.88 -6.53
C ASN A 273 -6.86 -4.54 -6.89
N ASP A 274 -6.82 -5.65 -7.64
CA ASP A 274 -7.98 -6.32 -8.19
C ASP A 274 -8.87 -6.94 -7.10
N THR A 275 -8.31 -7.63 -6.11
CA THR A 275 -9.10 -8.26 -5.01
C THR A 275 -8.59 -7.96 -3.60
N ALA A 276 -7.58 -7.10 -3.43
CA ALA A 276 -7.01 -6.79 -2.10
C ALA A 276 -8.07 -6.46 -1.04
N ALA A 277 -9.09 -5.67 -1.38
CA ALA A 277 -10.13 -5.24 -0.45
C ALA A 277 -11.07 -6.36 0.02
N PHE A 278 -11.06 -7.54 -0.61
CA PHE A 278 -11.78 -8.69 -0.07
C PHE A 278 -11.08 -9.29 1.16
N ASP A 279 -9.77 -9.13 1.30
CA ASP A 279 -9.08 -9.55 2.52
C ASP A 279 -9.36 -8.55 3.66
N PRO A 280 -9.94 -8.97 4.81
CA PRO A 280 -10.27 -8.03 5.89
C PRO A 280 -9.10 -7.20 6.41
N VAL A 281 -7.85 -7.69 6.29
CA VAL A 281 -6.66 -6.92 6.70
C VAL A 281 -6.52 -5.62 5.93
N PHE A 282 -7.05 -5.54 4.71
CA PHE A 282 -7.08 -4.34 3.89
C PHE A 282 -7.62 -3.15 4.67
N PHE A 283 -8.74 -3.31 5.36
CA PHE A 283 -9.40 -2.20 6.05
C PHE A 283 -8.64 -1.76 7.30
N PHE A 284 -7.94 -2.68 7.98
CA PHE A 284 -7.08 -2.32 9.11
C PHE A 284 -5.79 -1.63 8.67
N HIS A 285 -5.21 -2.06 7.54
CA HIS A 285 -4.09 -1.40 6.87
C HIS A 285 -4.49 0.02 6.42
N HIS A 286 -5.58 0.15 5.66
CA HIS A 286 -6.05 1.44 5.18
C HIS A 286 -6.48 2.38 6.31
N CYS A 287 -6.99 1.85 7.43
CA CYS A 287 -7.25 2.66 8.62
C CYS A 287 -5.96 3.23 9.25
N PHE A 288 -4.83 2.51 9.14
CA PHE A 288 -3.52 3.02 9.51
C PHE A 288 -2.99 4.06 8.50
N ILE A 289 -3.23 3.85 7.20
CA ILE A 289 -2.94 4.88 6.18
C ILE A 289 -3.74 6.16 6.44
N ASP A 290 -5.01 6.04 6.83
CA ASP A 290 -5.84 7.18 7.21
C ASP A 290 -5.35 7.87 8.49
N TYR A 291 -4.87 7.10 9.47
CA TYR A 291 -4.20 7.63 10.66
C TYR A 291 -2.94 8.42 10.29
N MET A 292 -2.11 7.91 9.37
CA MET A 292 -0.91 8.60 8.90
C MET A 292 -1.25 9.88 8.10
N PHE A 293 -2.33 9.85 7.31
CA PHE A 293 -2.86 11.05 6.66
C PHE A 293 -3.33 12.09 7.68
N TRP A 294 -4.14 11.67 8.66
CA TRP A 294 -4.58 12.53 9.76
C TRP A 294 -3.39 13.13 10.53
N LYS A 295 -2.34 12.35 10.80
CA LYS A 295 -1.12 12.80 11.47
C LYS A 295 -0.34 13.83 10.63
N TRP A 296 -0.21 13.62 9.32
CA TRP A 296 0.37 14.62 8.42
C TRP A 296 -0.44 15.91 8.42
N GLN A 297 -1.77 15.82 8.39
CA GLN A 297 -2.65 16.99 8.47
C GLN A 297 -2.45 17.77 9.77
N ASP A 298 -2.26 17.10 10.90
CA ASP A 298 -1.98 17.76 12.18
C ASP A 298 -0.62 18.47 12.18
N ILE A 299 0.45 17.78 11.75
CA ILE A 299 1.82 18.32 11.66
C ILE A 299 1.90 19.55 10.76
N HIS A 300 1.18 19.54 9.63
CA HIS A 300 1.24 20.59 8.62
C HIS A 300 0.09 21.62 8.71
N ASN A 301 -0.75 21.53 9.75
CA ASN A 301 -1.93 22.38 9.94
C ASN A 301 -2.89 22.37 8.73
N LYS A 302 -3.17 21.18 8.21
CA LYS A 302 -4.04 20.87 7.05
C LYS A 302 -5.28 20.06 7.42
N SER A 303 -5.67 20.02 8.70
CA SER A 303 -6.83 19.27 9.19
C SER A 303 -8.18 19.76 8.65
N LYS A 304 -8.27 21.05 8.27
CA LYS A 304 -9.52 21.67 7.78
C LYS A 304 -9.52 21.99 6.30
N LYS A 305 -8.34 22.03 5.67
CA LYS A 305 -8.19 22.45 4.28
C LYS A 305 -6.96 21.78 3.67
N LEU A 306 -7.15 21.19 2.51
CA LEU A 306 -6.09 20.71 1.63
C LEU A 306 -5.93 21.68 0.46
N ASP A 307 -4.80 21.58 -0.23
CA ASP A 307 -4.55 22.34 -1.46
C ASP A 307 -3.84 21.41 -2.45
N ILE A 308 -4.26 21.42 -3.71
CA ILE A 308 -3.61 20.68 -4.80
C ILE A 308 -2.82 21.67 -5.65
N ILE A 309 -1.56 21.36 -5.95
CA ILE A 309 -0.72 22.12 -6.88
C ILE A 309 -1.02 21.65 -8.31
N PRO A 310 -1.66 22.46 -9.17
CA PRO A 310 -1.99 22.04 -10.52
C PRO A 310 -0.74 21.81 -11.39
N GLY A 311 -0.84 20.89 -12.35
CA GLY A 311 0.20 20.65 -13.35
C GLY A 311 1.32 19.71 -12.89
N PHE A 312 1.24 19.19 -11.67
CA PHE A 312 2.00 18.00 -11.27
C PHE A 312 1.36 16.75 -11.83
N LYS A 313 2.19 15.73 -12.12
CA LYS A 313 1.66 14.40 -12.44
C LYS A 313 0.81 13.85 -11.29
N GLY A 314 -0.31 13.21 -11.61
CA GLY A 314 -1.30 12.73 -10.63
C GLY A 314 -2.35 13.78 -10.25
N THR A 315 -2.35 14.94 -10.92
CA THR A 315 -3.33 16.04 -10.72
C THR A 315 -4.21 16.29 -11.95
N GLU A 316 -3.93 15.62 -13.06
CA GLU A 316 -4.56 15.88 -14.36
C GLU A 316 -6.09 15.73 -14.31
N GLY A 317 -6.81 16.85 -14.47
CA GLY A 317 -8.28 16.86 -14.47
C GLY A 317 -8.92 16.66 -13.09
N LEU A 318 -8.13 16.65 -12.01
CA LEU A 318 -8.60 16.38 -10.65
C LEU A 318 -8.54 17.63 -9.78
N SER A 319 -9.49 17.73 -8.86
CA SER A 319 -9.59 18.79 -7.85
C SER A 319 -10.15 18.24 -6.55
N LEU A 320 -10.21 19.07 -5.51
CA LEU A 320 -10.84 18.69 -4.25
C LEU A 320 -12.38 18.56 -4.35
N ASP A 321 -12.96 19.04 -5.45
CA ASP A 321 -14.39 18.93 -5.79
C ASP A 321 -14.68 17.73 -6.71
N THR A 322 -13.66 16.99 -7.14
CA THR A 322 -13.87 15.78 -7.94
C THR A 322 -14.65 14.74 -7.10
N PRO A 323 -15.70 14.12 -7.67
CA PRO A 323 -16.44 13.06 -7.00
C PRO A 323 -15.54 11.91 -6.54
N LEU A 324 -15.72 11.50 -5.29
CA LEU A 324 -15.14 10.29 -4.71
C LEU A 324 -16.13 9.14 -4.93
N ASP A 325 -16.37 8.78 -6.19
CA ASP A 325 -17.33 7.72 -6.52
C ASP A 325 -16.95 6.38 -5.86
N PRO A 326 -17.92 5.55 -5.46
CA PRO A 326 -19.37 5.73 -5.60
C PRO A 326 -20.01 6.39 -4.36
N PHE A 327 -19.22 7.10 -3.54
CA PHE A 327 -19.66 7.55 -2.22
C PHE A 327 -20.56 8.78 -2.34
N THR A 328 -21.70 8.74 -1.65
CA THR A 328 -22.67 9.83 -1.60
C THR A 328 -22.91 10.26 -0.15
N ARG A 329 -23.33 11.50 0.03
CA ARG A 329 -23.78 12.04 1.32
C ARG A 329 -25.11 12.76 1.13
N GLU A 330 -25.87 12.89 2.24
CA GLU A 330 -27.05 13.75 2.26
C GLU A 330 -26.65 15.19 1.92
N ASP A 331 -27.46 15.80 1.06
CA ASP A 331 -27.32 17.19 0.64
C ASP A 331 -28.04 18.13 1.62
N ILE A 332 -27.95 19.44 1.38
CA ILE A 332 -28.57 20.47 2.23
C ILE A 332 -30.09 20.27 2.34
N THR A 333 -30.73 19.83 1.25
CA THR A 333 -32.15 19.48 1.24
C THR A 333 -32.33 18.08 1.83
N PRO A 334 -33.10 17.91 2.93
CA PRO A 334 -33.32 16.59 3.52
C PRO A 334 -33.95 15.62 2.52
N GLY A 335 -33.28 14.48 2.29
CA GLY A 335 -33.71 13.44 1.36
C GLY A 335 -32.99 13.46 0.00
N ASP A 336 -32.33 14.56 -0.35
CA ASP A 336 -31.47 14.61 -1.54
C ASP A 336 -30.05 14.11 -1.19
N THR A 337 -29.39 13.48 -2.16
CA THR A 337 -27.99 13.06 -2.02
C THR A 337 -27.13 13.66 -3.12
N ARG A 338 -25.87 13.92 -2.78
CA ARG A 338 -24.84 14.33 -3.75
C ARG A 338 -23.58 13.48 -3.61
N PRO A 339 -22.73 13.42 -4.65
CA PRO A 339 -21.42 12.79 -4.53
C PRO A 339 -20.60 13.41 -3.40
N MET A 340 -19.87 12.57 -2.68
CA MET A 340 -18.84 13.02 -1.75
C MET A 340 -17.62 13.52 -2.52
N THR A 341 -16.89 14.46 -1.93
CA THR A 341 -15.68 15.07 -2.49
C THR A 341 -14.57 15.07 -1.44
N SER A 342 -13.32 15.40 -1.82
CA SER A 342 -12.22 15.52 -0.84
C SER A 342 -12.50 16.59 0.22
N ASN A 343 -13.21 17.67 -0.15
CA ASN A 343 -13.64 18.71 0.78
C ASN A 343 -14.55 18.16 1.90
N ASP A 344 -15.35 17.13 1.62
CA ASP A 344 -16.26 16.52 2.58
C ASP A 344 -15.55 15.68 3.65
N VAL A 345 -14.39 15.11 3.31
CA VAL A 345 -13.67 14.14 4.15
C VAL A 345 -12.34 14.67 4.70
N THR A 346 -12.00 15.92 4.40
CA THR A 346 -10.76 16.54 4.88
C THR A 346 -10.70 16.58 6.41
N ASP A 347 -11.79 16.96 7.07
CA ASP A 347 -11.88 17.08 8.52
C ASP A 347 -12.58 15.85 9.12
N THR A 348 -11.83 15.00 9.84
CA THR A 348 -12.36 13.76 10.43
C THR A 348 -13.43 14.04 11.48
N ALA A 349 -13.40 15.19 12.17
CA ALA A 349 -14.42 15.54 13.14
C ALA A 349 -15.79 15.73 12.48
N ASN A 350 -15.83 16.24 11.24
CA ASN A 350 -17.06 16.33 10.44
C ASN A 350 -17.59 14.94 10.03
N LEU A 351 -16.74 13.91 10.05
CA LEU A 351 -17.11 12.51 9.79
C LEU A 351 -17.54 11.77 11.07
N GLY A 352 -17.45 12.42 12.24
CA GLY A 352 -17.88 11.87 13.53
C GLY A 352 -16.86 10.93 14.17
N TYR A 353 -15.60 10.94 13.74
CA TYR A 353 -14.52 10.19 14.37
C TYR A 353 -13.23 11.01 14.52
N ASP A 354 -12.34 10.54 15.38
CA ASP A 354 -11.00 11.09 15.56
C ASP A 354 -10.00 9.96 15.86
N TYR A 355 -8.73 10.31 15.93
CA TYR A 355 -7.64 9.44 16.34
C TYR A 355 -7.05 9.89 17.69
N PRO A 356 -6.51 8.96 18.51
CA PRO A 356 -5.73 9.33 19.68
C PRO A 356 -4.61 10.29 19.29
N ARG A 357 -4.50 11.43 20.00
CA ARG A 357 -3.32 12.29 19.85
C ARG A 357 -2.13 11.52 20.43
N PRO A 358 -1.04 11.31 19.66
CA PRO A 358 0.15 10.69 20.23
C PRO A 358 0.76 11.61 21.29
N ASP A 359 1.53 11.04 22.22
CA ASP A 359 2.59 11.84 22.86
C ASP A 359 3.52 12.33 21.74
N PHE A 360 3.54 13.65 21.52
CA PHE A 360 4.18 14.34 20.39
C PHE A 360 5.68 14.04 20.19
N GLN A 361 6.30 13.26 21.08
CA GLN A 361 7.71 12.86 21.03
C GLN A 361 7.97 11.53 20.31
N ALA A 362 6.93 10.74 19.97
CA ALA A 362 7.12 9.51 19.18
C ALA A 362 7.30 9.84 17.68
N ILE A 363 8.38 10.57 17.37
CA ILE A 363 9.08 10.38 16.10
C ILE A 363 9.45 8.90 16.06
N LEU A 364 9.08 8.19 14.99
CA LEU A 364 9.48 6.79 14.84
C LEU A 364 11.00 6.69 15.09
N PRO A 365 11.45 5.81 16.00
CA PRO A 365 12.84 5.75 16.40
C PRO A 365 13.69 5.50 15.15
N GLY A 366 14.68 6.36 14.93
CA GLY A 366 15.60 6.24 13.81
C GLY A 366 16.59 7.41 13.84
N PRO A 367 17.87 7.17 13.53
CA PRO A 367 18.90 8.20 13.57
C PRO A 367 18.54 9.36 12.64
N ASP A 368 18.92 10.59 13.01
CA ASP A 368 18.99 11.70 12.06
C ASP A 368 20.18 11.45 11.14
N LEU A 369 19.89 10.91 9.96
CA LEU A 369 20.90 10.57 8.96
C LEU A 369 21.32 11.83 8.22
N ARG A 370 22.62 11.95 7.93
CA ARG A 370 23.14 12.95 7.01
C ARG A 370 22.43 12.79 5.65
N GLU A 371 21.84 13.88 5.15
CA GLU A 371 21.32 13.96 3.78
C GLU A 371 22.47 13.65 2.80
N GLY A 372 22.18 12.83 1.80
CA GLY A 372 23.15 12.34 0.82
C GLY A 372 22.64 12.48 -0.61
N PRO A 373 23.47 12.13 -1.60
CA PRO A 373 23.10 12.21 -3.01
C PRO A 373 21.88 11.33 -3.33
N LYS A 374 21.24 11.63 -4.45
CA LYS A 374 20.07 10.89 -4.94
C LYS A 374 20.51 9.86 -5.98
N ILE A 375 20.05 8.62 -5.85
CA ILE A 375 20.07 7.66 -6.95
C ILE A 375 18.69 7.61 -7.63
N THR A 376 18.69 7.53 -8.96
CA THR A 376 17.47 7.37 -9.74
C THR A 376 17.60 6.15 -10.65
N ALA A 377 16.69 5.18 -10.51
CA ALA A 377 16.53 4.11 -11.50
C ALA A 377 15.44 4.47 -12.53
N THR A 378 15.74 4.32 -13.82
CA THR A 378 14.87 4.66 -14.96
C THR A 378 14.78 3.52 -15.98
N GLY A 379 14.00 3.70 -17.06
CA GLY A 379 13.81 2.68 -18.10
C GLY A 379 12.73 1.66 -17.76
N ILE A 380 11.90 1.94 -16.75
CA ILE A 380 10.88 1.02 -16.24
C ILE A 380 9.51 1.44 -16.78
N ASN A 381 8.89 0.56 -17.57
CA ASN A 381 7.54 0.77 -18.09
C ASN A 381 6.57 -0.26 -17.50
N ARG A 382 5.67 0.23 -16.64
CA ARG A 382 4.66 -0.57 -15.94
C ARG A 382 3.68 -1.27 -16.89
N ALA A 383 3.37 -0.70 -18.06
CA ALA A 383 2.46 -1.33 -19.02
C ALA A 383 2.95 -2.70 -19.51
N ARG A 384 4.25 -2.97 -19.37
CA ARG A 384 4.91 -4.21 -19.81
C ARG A 384 5.11 -5.21 -18.68
N ILE A 385 4.64 -4.90 -17.47
CA ILE A 385 4.77 -5.75 -16.30
C ILE A 385 3.38 -6.15 -15.84
N ARG A 386 3.14 -7.46 -15.81
CA ARG A 386 1.90 -8.03 -15.29
C ARG A 386 1.89 -8.00 -13.77
N GLY A 387 0.80 -7.49 -13.19
CA GLY A 387 0.66 -7.41 -11.74
C GLY A 387 1.60 -6.39 -11.10
N SER A 388 1.67 -6.46 -9.78
CA SER A 388 2.58 -5.65 -8.98
C SER A 388 4.04 -6.10 -9.14
N PHE A 389 4.97 -5.23 -8.77
CA PHE A 389 6.39 -5.53 -8.79
C PHE A 389 7.19 -4.66 -7.83
N VAL A 390 8.43 -5.06 -7.58
CA VAL A 390 9.37 -4.35 -6.71
C VAL A 390 10.57 -3.91 -7.53
N VAL A 391 10.96 -2.65 -7.42
CA VAL A 391 12.26 -2.15 -7.89
C VAL A 391 13.23 -2.17 -6.72
N SER A 392 14.27 -2.98 -6.77
CA SER A 392 15.34 -3.00 -5.77
C SER A 392 16.53 -2.19 -6.25
N THR A 393 17.14 -1.40 -5.38
CA THR A 393 18.32 -0.60 -5.70
C THR A 393 19.51 -1.08 -4.87
N TRP A 394 20.65 -1.28 -5.52
CA TRP A 394 21.80 -1.96 -4.95
C TRP A 394 23.09 -1.15 -5.13
N ALA A 395 23.96 -1.22 -4.13
CA ALA A 395 25.37 -0.85 -4.26
C ALA A 395 26.20 -2.11 -4.49
N LYS A 396 27.07 -2.09 -5.51
CA LYS A 396 28.03 -3.18 -5.75
C LYS A 396 29.05 -3.27 -4.63
N GLY A 397 29.28 -4.48 -4.14
CA GLY A 397 30.32 -4.76 -3.17
C GLY A 397 31.72 -4.56 -3.78
N LYS A 398 32.65 -4.03 -2.99
CA LYS A 398 34.08 -3.90 -3.36
C LYS A 398 34.91 -4.95 -2.62
N ASN A 399 36.02 -5.38 -3.22
CA ASN A 399 37.02 -6.25 -2.57
C ASN A 399 36.45 -7.56 -1.99
N GLY A 400 35.52 -8.20 -2.72
CA GLY A 400 34.92 -9.47 -2.30
C GLY A 400 33.80 -9.35 -1.25
N GLN A 401 33.38 -8.13 -0.90
CA GLN A 401 32.17 -7.91 -0.09
C GLN A 401 30.91 -8.17 -0.94
N PRO A 402 29.79 -8.63 -0.34
CA PRO A 402 28.54 -8.82 -1.05
C PRO A 402 27.92 -7.49 -1.48
N ASP A 403 27.09 -7.55 -2.52
CA ASP A 403 26.25 -6.43 -2.94
C ASP A 403 25.25 -6.07 -1.83
N LYS A 404 24.99 -4.78 -1.65
CA LYS A 404 24.13 -4.27 -0.57
C LYS A 404 22.82 -3.75 -1.12
N LEU A 405 21.70 -4.28 -0.63
CA LEU A 405 20.38 -3.71 -0.88
C LEU A 405 20.29 -2.38 -0.14
N LEU A 406 20.01 -1.31 -0.89
CA LEU A 406 19.88 0.03 -0.33
C LEU A 406 18.43 0.37 -0.01
N ASP A 407 17.51 -0.02 -0.89
CA ASP A 407 16.08 0.25 -0.75
C ASP A 407 15.25 -0.59 -1.73
N THR A 408 13.95 -0.72 -1.43
CA THR A 408 12.93 -1.23 -2.33
C THR A 408 11.83 -0.19 -2.63
N LYS A 409 11.48 -0.04 -3.91
CA LYS A 409 10.28 0.69 -4.35
C LYS A 409 9.22 -0.29 -4.80
N SER A 410 8.12 -0.38 -4.06
CA SER A 410 6.97 -1.18 -4.44
C SER A 410 6.06 -0.42 -5.40
N VAL A 411 5.70 -1.07 -6.50
CA VAL A 411 4.68 -0.60 -7.43
C VAL A 411 3.48 -1.52 -7.30
N LEU A 412 2.50 -1.10 -6.48
CA LEU A 412 1.21 -1.77 -6.38
C LEU A 412 0.44 -1.54 -7.68
N SER A 413 0.10 -2.62 -8.35
CA SER A 413 -0.47 -2.60 -9.67
C SER A 413 -1.69 -3.52 -9.75
N ARG A 414 -2.19 -3.66 -10.97
CA ARG A 414 -3.24 -4.60 -11.34
C ARG A 414 -2.64 -5.69 -12.20
N TRP A 415 -3.28 -6.86 -12.17
CA TRP A 415 -2.90 -7.97 -13.04
C TRP A 415 -2.91 -7.54 -14.51
N ASN A 416 -3.95 -6.82 -14.93
CA ASN A 416 -4.04 -6.20 -16.24
C ASN A 416 -4.17 -4.67 -16.11
N VAL A 417 -3.14 -3.93 -16.52
CA VAL A 417 -3.15 -2.45 -16.50
C VAL A 417 -4.07 -1.88 -17.60
N GLY A 418 -4.31 -2.64 -18.67
CA GLY A 418 -5.10 -2.24 -19.83
C GLY A 418 -6.60 -1.98 -19.55
N SER A 419 -7.14 -2.52 -18.45
CA SER A 419 -8.56 -2.40 -18.11
C SER A 419 -8.89 -1.25 -17.14
N CYS A 420 -7.90 -0.44 -16.73
CA CYS A 420 -8.08 0.57 -15.68
C CYS A 420 -7.52 1.94 -16.07
N GLU A 421 -8.41 2.92 -16.25
CA GLU A 421 -8.09 4.25 -16.81
C GLU A 421 -7.06 5.03 -15.97
N ASN A 422 -7.24 5.14 -14.65
CA ASN A 422 -6.28 5.87 -13.81
C ASN A 422 -4.90 5.19 -13.73
N CYS A 423 -4.84 3.86 -13.87
CA CYS A 423 -3.59 3.11 -13.89
C CYS A 423 -2.80 3.33 -15.18
N GLN A 424 -3.46 3.65 -16.30
CA GLN A 424 -2.82 3.93 -17.59
C GLN A 424 -2.14 5.30 -17.64
N ASN A 425 -2.47 6.21 -16.73
CA ASN A 425 -1.85 7.55 -16.70
C ASN A 425 -0.43 7.54 -16.12
N TYR A 426 -0.05 6.46 -15.43
CA TYR A 426 1.24 6.28 -14.76
C TYR A 426 1.96 5.03 -15.26
N LEU A 427 2.60 5.14 -16.43
CA LEU A 427 3.32 4.04 -17.08
C LEU A 427 4.83 4.08 -16.85
N GLU A 428 5.43 5.28 -16.83
CA GLU A 428 6.87 5.43 -16.59
C GLU A 428 7.15 5.44 -15.08
N ILE A 429 7.89 4.45 -14.61
CA ILE A 429 8.32 4.36 -13.22
C ILE A 429 9.77 4.83 -13.11
N LYS A 430 10.02 5.75 -12.18
CA LYS A 430 11.35 6.16 -11.73
C LYS A 430 11.47 5.90 -10.24
N SER A 431 12.51 5.18 -9.83
CA SER A 431 12.80 4.98 -8.41
C SER A 431 13.84 6.00 -7.97
N HIS A 432 13.42 7.03 -7.24
CA HIS A 432 14.32 8.01 -6.64
C HIS A 432 14.57 7.63 -5.18
N ARG A 433 15.85 7.54 -4.77
CA ARG A 433 16.24 7.23 -3.39
C ARG A 433 17.34 8.11 -2.89
N LYS A 434 17.26 8.47 -1.61
CA LYS A 434 18.36 9.11 -0.88
C LYS A 434 19.39 8.04 -0.56
N LEU A 435 20.65 8.30 -0.89
CA LEU A 435 21.79 7.53 -0.44
C LEU A 435 22.21 8.04 0.93
N TYR A 436 21.41 7.74 1.96
CA TYR A 436 21.70 8.17 3.32
C TYR A 436 23.09 7.74 3.76
N GLY A 437 23.84 8.68 4.31
CA GLY A 437 25.18 8.43 4.78
C GLY A 437 26.21 8.14 3.67
N PHE A 438 25.95 8.53 2.41
CA PHE A 438 26.97 8.67 1.37
C PHE A 438 27.32 10.15 1.19
N SER A 439 28.58 10.47 0.93
CA SER A 439 28.97 11.76 0.34
C SER A 439 28.78 11.77 -1.18
N ASP A 440 28.79 12.95 -1.78
CA ASP A 440 28.73 13.12 -3.24
C ASP A 440 29.88 12.37 -3.93
N ASP A 441 31.12 12.51 -3.44
CA ASP A 441 32.29 11.85 -4.01
C ASP A 441 32.20 10.32 -3.92
N GLU A 442 31.69 9.76 -2.82
CA GLU A 442 31.56 8.31 -2.69
C GLU A 442 30.49 7.73 -3.59
N ALA A 443 29.36 8.42 -3.73
CA ALA A 443 28.32 7.99 -4.64
C ALA A 443 28.84 8.03 -6.09
N LEU A 444 29.57 9.08 -6.48
CA LEU A 444 30.18 9.15 -7.82
C LEU A 444 31.23 8.07 -8.07
N ASN A 445 31.89 7.56 -7.03
CA ASN A 445 32.91 6.50 -7.10
C ASN A 445 32.36 5.10 -6.77
N SER A 446 31.04 4.93 -6.64
CA SER A 446 30.38 3.66 -6.36
C SER A 446 29.61 3.17 -7.58
N GLU A 447 29.57 1.86 -7.78
CA GLU A 447 28.75 1.25 -8.83
C GLU A 447 27.40 0.85 -8.22
N PHE A 448 26.32 1.29 -8.88
CA PHE A 448 24.97 0.97 -8.46
C PHE A 448 24.19 0.33 -9.59
N TYR A 449 23.26 -0.55 -9.25
CA TYR A 449 22.34 -1.15 -10.20
C TYR A 449 20.95 -1.29 -9.57
N ALA A 450 19.95 -1.54 -10.41
CA ALA A 450 18.61 -1.82 -9.98
C ALA A 450 18.06 -3.06 -10.67
N LEU A 451 17.21 -3.80 -9.97
CA LEU A 451 16.50 -4.97 -10.49
C LEU A 451 15.00 -4.79 -10.32
N ILE A 452 14.23 -5.46 -11.17
CA ILE A 452 12.77 -5.52 -11.10
C ILE A 452 12.34 -6.94 -10.78
N HIS A 453 11.67 -7.10 -9.64
CA HIS A 453 11.14 -8.36 -9.16
C HIS A 453 9.65 -8.42 -9.49
N THR A 454 9.29 -9.31 -10.41
CA THR A 454 7.90 -9.50 -10.84
C THR A 454 7.35 -10.82 -10.32
N ARG A 455 6.05 -11.08 -10.53
CA ARG A 455 5.45 -12.40 -10.24
C ARG A 455 6.10 -13.52 -11.06
N ASP A 456 6.58 -13.20 -12.25
CA ASP A 456 7.18 -14.16 -13.19
C ASP A 456 8.71 -14.29 -13.01
N ASN A 457 9.37 -13.27 -12.47
CA ASN A 457 10.82 -13.25 -12.23
C ASN A 457 11.10 -12.72 -10.80
N PRO A 458 10.78 -13.50 -9.75
CA PRO A 458 10.94 -13.07 -8.36
C PRO A 458 12.41 -12.81 -7.97
N GLU A 459 13.37 -13.46 -8.64
CA GLU A 459 14.81 -13.26 -8.46
C GLU A 459 15.29 -11.88 -8.92
N GLY A 460 14.54 -11.21 -9.80
CA GLY A 460 14.84 -9.88 -10.30
C GLY A 460 15.54 -9.88 -11.66
N ILE A 461 15.06 -9.02 -12.56
CA ILE A 461 15.64 -8.80 -13.89
C ILE A 461 16.17 -7.38 -14.03
N ASP A 462 17.23 -7.20 -14.81
CA ASP A 462 17.83 -5.89 -15.12
C ASP A 462 17.33 -5.30 -16.45
N THR A 463 16.50 -6.05 -17.18
CA THR A 463 16.08 -5.73 -18.55
C THR A 463 14.60 -6.06 -18.74
N ILE A 464 13.82 -5.12 -19.29
CA ILE A 464 12.43 -5.34 -19.70
C ILE A 464 12.33 -5.19 -21.22
N GLU A 465 11.97 -6.27 -21.92
CA GLU A 465 11.83 -6.30 -23.38
C GLU A 465 13.05 -5.72 -24.13
N GLY A 466 14.26 -6.02 -23.65
CA GLY A 466 15.51 -5.54 -24.24
C GLY A 466 15.95 -4.14 -23.79
N ASN A 467 15.14 -3.41 -23.00
CA ASN A 467 15.55 -2.15 -22.40
C ASN A 467 16.17 -2.40 -21.02
N LYS A 468 17.47 -2.13 -20.90
CA LYS A 468 18.20 -2.26 -19.63
C LYS A 468 17.85 -1.11 -18.69
N ILE A 469 17.56 -1.43 -17.42
CA ILE A 469 17.36 -0.44 -16.36
C ILE A 469 18.64 0.35 -16.17
N GLN A 470 18.51 1.67 -16.12
CA GLN A 470 19.64 2.58 -15.89
C GLN A 470 19.58 3.15 -14.48
N THR A 471 20.74 3.38 -13.88
CA THR A 471 20.90 4.06 -12.58
C THR A 471 21.71 5.33 -12.80
N GLU A 472 21.20 6.45 -12.26
CA GLU A 472 21.86 7.75 -12.35
C GLU A 472 22.01 8.36 -10.96
N ILE A 473 23.19 8.92 -10.69
CA ILE A 473 23.48 9.65 -9.45
C ILE A 473 23.28 11.15 -9.69
N GLY A 474 22.50 11.78 -8.80
CA GLY A 474 22.37 13.22 -8.69
C GLY A 474 22.98 13.71 -7.39
N THR A 475 24.03 14.51 -7.49
CA THR A 475 24.72 15.19 -6.39
C THR A 475 24.18 16.60 -6.18
N ALA A 476 24.59 17.26 -5.09
CA ALA A 476 24.33 18.68 -4.89
C ALA A 476 25.21 19.58 -5.78
N GLN A 477 26.37 19.07 -6.20
CA GLN A 477 27.29 19.67 -7.17
C GLN A 477 26.79 19.60 -8.61
#